data_AF-A0A657IW57-F1
#
_entry.id   AF-A0A657IW57-F1
#
_cell.length_a   1.000
_cell.length_b   1.000
_cell.length_c   1.000
_cell.angle_alpha   90.00
_cell.angle_beta   90.00
_cell.angle_gamma   90.00
#
_symmetry.space_group_name_H-M   'P 1'
#
loop_
_entity.id
_entity.type
_entity.pdbx_description
1 polymer ?
#
loop_
_entity_poly.entity_id
_entity_poly.type
_entity_poly.pdbx_seq_one_letter_code
_entity_poly.pdbx_strand_id
1 'polypeptide(L)'
;MHCDYYDAGLCRSCTRMNEPYPAQLADKQERLRQLLAPHRPEAWLEPVPSPESGFRNKAKMVVSGTVERPLLGILDRDGARHRSHRLRPVPAAAAGRRCPPCAGSSASWG
;
A
#
# COMPACT_ATOMS: atom_id res chain seq x y z
N MET A 1 -2.54 5.96 12.22
CA MET A 1 -2.09 4.93 11.25
C MET A 1 -1.48 3.75 12.01
N HIS A 2 -1.91 2.51 11.77
CA HIS A 2 -1.34 1.29 12.39
C HIS A 2 -1.34 0.11 11.40
N CYS A 3 -0.30 -0.74 11.42
CA CYS A 3 -0.12 -1.87 10.50
C CYS A 3 0.80 -2.95 11.09
N ASP A 4 0.23 -4.10 11.45
CA ASP A 4 0.95 -5.22 12.06
C ASP A 4 2.16 -5.70 11.24
N TYR A 5 2.06 -5.69 9.90
CA TYR A 5 3.15 -6.12 9.03
C TYR A 5 4.32 -5.15 9.02
N TYR A 6 4.06 -3.87 9.19
CA TYR A 6 5.11 -2.87 9.32
C TYR A 6 5.78 -3.02 10.69
N ASP A 7 5.00 -3.20 11.75
CA ASP A 7 5.52 -3.36 13.12
C ASP A 7 6.38 -4.64 13.25
N ALA A 8 5.95 -5.73 12.61
CA ALA A 8 6.71 -6.98 12.53
C ALA A 8 7.93 -6.93 11.59
N GLY A 9 8.19 -5.79 10.93
CA GLY A 9 9.28 -5.65 9.96
C GLY A 9 9.13 -6.49 8.69
N LEU A 10 7.95 -7.04 8.47
CA LEU A 10 7.64 -7.88 7.32
C LEU A 10 7.31 -7.07 6.07
N CYS A 11 6.98 -5.78 6.16
CA CYS A 11 6.63 -4.96 5.00
C CYS A 11 7.15 -3.53 5.17
N ARG A 12 7.74 -2.96 4.11
CA ARG A 12 8.25 -1.58 4.08
C ARG A 12 7.67 -0.74 2.94
N SER A 13 6.53 -1.15 2.38
CA SER A 13 5.86 -0.40 1.31
C SER A 13 5.35 0.97 1.76
N CYS A 14 4.96 1.12 3.03
CA CYS A 14 4.60 2.39 3.65
C CYS A 14 5.84 3.01 4.29
N THR A 15 6.54 3.90 3.57
CA THR A 15 7.83 4.45 4.03
C THR A 15 7.72 5.40 5.23
N ARG A 16 6.60 6.13 5.37
CA ARG A 16 6.37 7.12 6.44
C ARG A 16 5.45 6.62 7.56
N MET A 17 5.27 5.30 7.71
CA MET A 17 4.27 4.70 8.61
C MET A 17 4.40 5.18 10.08
N ASN A 18 5.63 5.46 10.53
CA ASN A 18 5.94 5.90 11.89
C ASN A 18 5.82 7.42 12.09
N GLU A 19 5.49 8.19 11.05
CA GLU A 19 5.39 9.64 11.15
C GLU A 19 3.95 10.06 11.39
N PRO A 20 3.68 11.00 12.32
CA PRO A 20 2.35 11.54 12.53
C PRO A 20 1.74 12.08 11.23
N TYR A 21 0.48 11.76 10.97
CA TYR A 21 -0.18 12.13 9.72
C TYR A 21 -0.16 13.65 9.43
N PRO A 22 -0.37 14.55 10.42
CA PRO A 22 -0.24 15.99 10.21
C PRO A 22 1.15 16.43 9.76
N ALA A 23 2.21 15.81 10.29
CA ALA A 23 3.59 16.10 9.89
C ALA A 23 3.83 15.65 8.44
N GLN A 24 3.31 14.49 8.04
CA GLN A 24 3.42 14.03 6.66
C GLN A 24 2.76 15.00 5.66
N LEU A 25 1.63 15.60 6.03
CA LEU A 25 0.93 16.59 5.19
C LEU A 25 1.71 17.90 5.10
N ALA A 26 2.19 18.41 6.24
CA ALA A 26 3.00 19.62 6.28
C ALA A 26 4.26 19.50 5.42
N ASP A 27 4.97 18.38 5.53
CA ASP A 27 6.19 18.13 4.75
C ASP A 27 5.91 18.00 3.25
N LYS A 28 4.80 17.36 2.87
CA LYS A 28 4.39 17.26 1.46
C LYS A 28 4.07 18.64 0.89
N GLN A 29 3.36 19.47 1.67
CA GLN A 29 3.02 20.83 1.26
C GLN A 29 4.27 21.69 1.11
N GLU A 30 5.20 21.64 2.07
CA GLU A 30 6.45 22.39 1.99
C GLU A 30 7.31 21.94 0.81
N ARG A 31 7.43 20.63 0.59
CA ARG A 31 8.15 20.10 -0.57
C ARG A 31 7.54 20.56 -1.88
N LEU A 32 6.21 20.59 -1.97
CA LEU A 32 5.51 21.09 -3.15
C LEU A 32 5.80 22.59 -3.39
N ARG A 33 5.80 23.42 -2.33
CA ARG A 33 6.16 24.84 -2.42
C ARG A 33 7.54 25.06 -3.01
N GLN A 34 8.53 24.30 -2.52
CA GLN A 34 9.90 24.38 -3.03
C GLN A 34 10.00 23.99 -4.51
N LEU A 35 9.32 22.91 -4.90
CA LEU A 35 9.35 22.42 -6.29
C LEU A 35 8.67 23.39 -7.26
N LEU A 36 7.61 24.07 -6.83
CA LEU A 36 6.84 24.97 -7.71
C LEU A 36 7.24 26.44 -7.58
N ALA A 37 8.11 26.82 -6.65
CA ALA A 37 8.57 28.20 -6.48
C ALA A 37 9.04 28.87 -7.79
N PRO A 38 9.80 28.19 -8.70
CA PRO A 38 10.20 28.78 -9.98
C PRO A 38 9.03 29.14 -10.91
N HIS A 39 7.89 28.46 -10.74
CA HIS A 39 6.68 28.64 -11.56
C HIS A 39 5.74 29.72 -11.02
N ARG A 40 6.09 30.36 -9.90
CA ARG A 40 5.35 31.50 -9.29
C ARG A 40 3.83 31.27 -9.19
N PRO A 41 3.37 30.20 -8.51
CA PRO A 41 1.94 29.97 -8.32
C PRO A 41 1.30 31.16 -7.58
N GLU A 42 0.13 31.58 -8.06
CA GLU A 42 -0.58 32.75 -7.55
C GLU A 42 -1.15 32.53 -6.14
N ALA A 43 -1.50 31.28 -5.81
CA ALA A 43 -2.10 30.93 -4.53
C ALA A 43 -1.74 29.51 -4.08
N TRP A 44 -1.72 29.31 -2.77
CA TRP A 44 -1.59 28.01 -2.12
C TRP A 44 -2.90 27.68 -1.40
N LEU A 45 -3.49 26.53 -1.73
CA LEU A 45 -4.67 26.01 -1.04
C LEU A 45 -4.26 25.08 0.11
N GLU A 46 -5.18 24.92 1.07
CA GLU A 46 -5.01 23.95 2.15
C GLU A 46 -4.99 22.51 1.61
N PRO A 47 -4.13 21.63 2.17
CA PRO A 47 -4.13 20.21 1.81
C PRO A 47 -5.47 19.54 2.09
N VAL A 48 -5.94 18.71 1.17
CA VAL A 48 -7.11 17.85 1.40
C VAL A 48 -6.66 16.52 1.99
N PRO A 49 -6.95 16.23 3.27
CA PRO A 49 -6.53 15.00 3.91
C PRO A 49 -7.33 13.79 3.39
N SER A 50 -6.67 12.65 3.32
CA SER A 50 -7.30 11.35 3.08
C SER A 50 -7.55 10.66 4.43
N PRO A 51 -8.49 9.70 4.52
CA PRO A 51 -8.58 8.84 5.69
C PRO A 51 -7.24 8.13 5.95
N GLU A 52 -6.87 7.96 7.22
CA GLU A 52 -5.62 7.29 7.60
C GLU A 52 -5.61 5.77 7.31
N SER A 53 -6.78 5.19 7.00
CA SER A 53 -6.96 3.77 6.73
C SER A 53 -7.97 3.55 5.60
N GLY A 54 -7.83 2.45 4.85
CA GLY A 54 -8.79 2.08 3.80
C GLY A 54 -8.76 2.96 2.55
N PHE A 55 -7.82 3.90 2.45
CA PHE A 55 -7.71 4.84 1.33
C PHE A 55 -7.28 4.21 0.00
N ARG A 56 -6.68 3.01 0.01
CA ARG A 56 -6.20 2.32 -1.19
C ARG A 56 -7.22 1.28 -1.67
N ASN A 57 -7.86 1.54 -2.80
CA ASN A 57 -8.89 0.66 -3.38
C ASN A 57 -8.34 -0.44 -4.32
N LYS A 58 -7.05 -0.42 -4.65
CA LYS A 58 -6.37 -1.38 -5.53
C LYS A 58 -5.02 -1.80 -4.97
N ALA A 59 -4.72 -3.09 -5.00
CA ALA A 59 -3.42 -3.64 -4.62
C ALA A 59 -2.86 -4.49 -5.77
N LYS A 60 -1.57 -4.31 -6.08
CA LYS A 60 -0.81 -5.20 -6.97
C LYS A 60 0.02 -6.13 -6.11
N MET A 61 -0.03 -7.41 -6.42
CA MET A 61 0.74 -8.45 -5.73
C MET A 61 1.59 -9.21 -6.74
N VAL A 62 2.74 -9.69 -6.27
CA VAL A 62 3.57 -10.64 -7.00
C VAL A 62 3.06 -12.05 -6.71
N VAL A 63 3.05 -12.89 -7.75
CA VAL A 63 2.78 -14.33 -7.65
C VAL A 63 4.11 -15.07 -7.62
N SER A 64 4.29 -15.97 -6.66
CA SER A 64 5.44 -16.87 -6.56
C SER A 64 4.99 -18.24 -6.02
N GLY A 65 5.92 -19.15 -5.71
CA GLY A 65 5.59 -20.52 -5.29
C GLY A 65 5.43 -21.45 -6.50
N THR A 66 4.66 -22.52 -6.32
CA THR A 66 4.36 -23.47 -7.40
C THR A 66 2.94 -23.26 -7.93
N VAL A 67 2.63 -23.89 -9.06
CA VAL A 67 1.27 -23.85 -9.63
C VAL A 67 0.23 -24.40 -8.64
N GLU A 68 0.59 -25.44 -7.88
CA GLU A 68 -0.29 -26.10 -6.90
C GLU A 68 -0.40 -25.32 -5.58
N ARG A 69 0.61 -24.50 -5.27
CA ARG A 69 0.69 -23.71 -4.03
C ARG A 69 1.20 -22.29 -4.34
N PRO A 70 0.39 -21.46 -5.02
CA PRO A 70 0.77 -20.10 -5.34
C PRO A 70 0.81 -19.25 -4.06
N LEU A 71 1.82 -18.41 -3.98
CA LEU A 71 2.00 -17.42 -2.93
C LEU A 71 1.79 -16.04 -3.56
N LEU A 72 0.92 -15.22 -2.94
CA LEU A 72 0.79 -13.82 -3.31
C LEU A 72 1.43 -12.94 -2.23
N GLY A 73 2.07 -11.84 -2.63
CA GLY A 73 2.66 -10.93 -1.67
C GLY A 73 3.30 -9.70 -2.31
N ILE A 74 3.98 -8.93 -1.48
CA ILE A 74 4.80 -7.78 -1.88
C ILE A 74 6.26 -8.23 -1.80
N LEU A 75 7.06 -7.95 -2.83
CA LEU A 75 8.51 -8.14 -2.78
C LEU A 75 9.17 -6.93 -2.13
N ASP A 76 10.30 -7.17 -1.47
CA ASP A 76 11.18 -6.08 -1.06
C ASP A 76 11.97 -5.52 -2.25
N ARG A 77 12.75 -4.47 -1.99
CA ARG A 77 13.50 -3.74 -3.01
C ARG A 77 14.63 -4.58 -3.62
N ASP A 78 15.09 -5.61 -2.91
CA ASP A 78 16.14 -6.54 -3.35
C ASP A 78 15.52 -7.77 -4.04
N GLY A 79 14.21 -7.77 -4.26
CA GLY A 79 13.46 -8.87 -4.85
C GLY A 79 13.24 -10.04 -3.88
N ALA A 80 13.70 -9.93 -2.64
CA ALA A 80 13.46 -10.93 -1.61
C ALA A 80 12.04 -10.82 -1.07
N ARG A 81 11.46 -11.98 -0.76
CA ARG A 81 10.09 -12.07 -0.30
C ARG A 81 10.00 -11.60 1.15
N HIS A 82 9.28 -10.52 1.35
CA HIS A 82 8.63 -10.25 2.62
C HIS A 82 7.65 -11.38 2.97
N ARG A 83 7.76 -12.02 4.14
CA ARG A 83 6.75 -12.97 4.66
C ARG A 83 5.43 -12.27 5.05
N SER A 84 5.15 -11.11 4.45
CA SER A 84 4.07 -10.16 4.76
C SER A 84 2.67 -10.67 4.44
N HIS A 85 2.55 -11.84 3.85
CA HIS A 85 1.26 -12.46 3.62
C HIS A 85 1.42 -13.97 3.82
N ARG A 86 1.09 -14.47 5.02
CA ARG A 86 0.41 -15.77 5.08
C ARG A 86 -1.00 -15.53 4.54
N LEU A 87 -1.10 -15.29 3.23
CA LEU A 87 -2.29 -15.78 2.56
C LEU A 87 -2.23 -17.28 2.80
N ARG A 88 -3.23 -17.81 3.51
CA ARG A 88 -3.48 -19.25 3.50
C ARG A 88 -3.29 -19.73 2.06
N PRO A 89 -2.60 -20.86 1.82
CA PRO A 89 -2.46 -21.40 0.47
C PRO A 89 -3.85 -21.39 -0.17
N VAL A 90 -3.99 -20.63 -1.25
CA VAL A 90 -5.22 -20.62 -2.04
C VAL A 90 -5.22 -21.99 -2.73
N PRO A 91 -6.15 -22.91 -2.41
CA PRO A 91 -6.18 -24.20 -3.07
C PRO A 91 -6.32 -23.98 -4.58
N ALA A 92 -5.63 -24.78 -5.40
CA ALA A 92 -5.59 -24.61 -6.86
C ALA A 92 -6.99 -24.45 -7.51
N ALA A 93 -8.04 -25.04 -6.90
CA ALA A 93 -9.44 -24.89 -7.30
C ALA A 93 -10.07 -23.50 -7.04
N ALA A 94 -9.31 -22.53 -6.53
CA ALA A 94 -9.76 -21.17 -6.23
C ALA A 94 -9.09 -20.09 -7.10
N ALA A 95 -8.32 -20.49 -8.13
CA ALA A 95 -7.91 -19.60 -9.21
C ALA A 95 -9.18 -18.99 -9.86
N GLY A 96 -9.47 -17.73 -9.55
CA GLY A 96 -10.70 -17.04 -9.95
C GLY A 96 -11.52 -16.44 -8.79
N ARG A 97 -11.23 -16.78 -7.52
CA ARG A 97 -11.86 -16.15 -6.35
C ARG A 97 -11.03 -14.99 -5.82
N ARG A 98 -11.75 -13.97 -5.31
CA ARG A 98 -11.21 -12.72 -4.75
C ARG A 98 -10.16 -13.04 -3.68
N CYS A 99 -9.01 -12.35 -3.73
CA CYS A 99 -7.97 -12.51 -2.71
C CYS A 99 -8.55 -12.19 -1.32
N PRO A 100 -8.29 -12.96 -0.25
CA PRO A 100 -8.80 -12.72 1.10
C PRO A 100 -8.66 -11.28 1.64
N PRO A 101 -7.52 -10.56 1.45
CA PRO A 101 -7.42 -9.14 1.83
C PRO A 101 -8.34 -8.21 1.03
N CYS A 102 -8.93 -8.70 -0.06
CA CYS A 102 -9.91 -8.00 -0.88
C CYS A 102 -11.35 -8.40 -0.53
N ALA A 103 -11.61 -9.37 0.35
CA ALA A 103 -12.97 -9.83 0.64
C ALA A 103 -13.88 -8.74 1.27
N GLY A 104 -13.31 -7.64 1.75
CA GLY A 104 -14.04 -6.48 2.27
C GLY A 104 -14.37 -5.37 1.27
N SER A 105 -14.01 -5.48 -0.01
CA SER A 105 -14.41 -4.49 -1.04
C SER A 105 -15.34 -5.11 -2.08
N SER A 106 -16.47 -4.47 -2.33
CA SER A 106 -17.54 -4.88 -3.24
C SER A 106 -17.19 -4.81 -4.74
N ALA A 107 -15.91 -4.75 -5.11
CA ALA A 107 -15.55 -4.61 -6.52
C ALA A 107 -15.66 -5.96 -7.27
N SER A 108 -16.76 -6.15 -7.98
CA SER A 108 -16.85 -7.12 -9.07
C SER A 108 -15.82 -6.75 -10.15
N TRP A 109 -15.01 -7.71 -10.58
CA TRP A 109 -14.23 -7.59 -11.80
C TRP A 109 -15.06 -8.23 -12.92
N GLY A 110 -15.44 -7.43 -13.91
CA GLY A 110 -16.00 -7.90 -15.18
C GLY A 110 -14.91 -8.31 -16.16
#